data_AF-A0AAD8FAX2-F1
#
_entry.id   AF-A0AAD8FAX2-F1
#
_cell.length_a   1.000
_cell.length_b   1.000
_cell.length_c   1.000
_cell.angle_alpha   90.00
_cell.angle_beta   90.00
_cell.angle_gamma   90.00
#
_symmetry.space_group_name_H-M   'P 1'
#
loop_
_entity.id
_entity.type
_entity.pdbx_description
1 polymer ?
#
loop_
_entity_poly.entity_id
_entity_poly.type
_entity_poly.pdbx_seq_one_letter_code
_entity_poly.pdbx_strand_id
1 'polypeptide(L)'
;MTFVCFFFTLSLVAGVRATRSASRSSDWIQHNLEAKAFISQFSARAISLLSNHSENTWTYYTNITSHNEDAMHRSSVKYNEFIHESSKNASRLFDLSSLTVKNRRQIIAIIDIGFAAQPNETKRRRLGEISSAMQYIHNSAKADVNGKELPMYP
;
A
#
# COMPACT_ATOMS: atom_id res chain seq x y z
N MET A 1 2.15 68.36 -6.27
CA MET A 1 1.00 67.43 -6.12
C MET A 1 1.46 66.02 -6.45
N THR A 2 1.97 65.22 -5.50
CA THR A 2 2.27 63.78 -5.72
C THR A 2 2.61 63.08 -4.40
N PHE A 3 1.68 62.84 -3.48
CA PHE A 3 1.92 61.95 -2.31
C PHE A 3 0.60 61.50 -1.65
N VAL A 4 -0.30 60.83 -2.39
CA VAL A 4 -1.52 60.24 -1.76
C VAL A 4 -1.82 58.80 -2.23
N CYS A 5 -1.22 58.28 -3.31
CA CYS A 5 -1.59 56.96 -3.84
C CYS A 5 -0.89 55.72 -3.22
N PHE A 6 0.05 55.86 -2.29
CA PHE A 6 0.83 54.70 -1.80
C PHE A 6 0.26 53.97 -0.58
N PHE A 7 -0.72 54.53 0.14
CA PHE A 7 -1.28 53.90 1.34
C PHE A 7 -2.49 52.99 1.09
N PHE A 8 -3.13 53.07 -0.07
CA PHE A 8 -4.32 52.26 -0.39
C PHE A 8 -4.00 50.84 -0.90
N THR A 9 -2.77 50.59 -1.35
CA THR A 9 -2.37 49.27 -1.87
C THR A 9 -1.92 48.30 -0.77
N LEU A 10 -1.43 48.79 0.37
CA LEU A 10 -0.89 47.93 1.43
C LEU A 10 -1.98 47.19 2.22
N SER A 11 -3.12 47.82 2.51
CA SER A 11 -4.24 47.18 3.24
C SER A 11 -4.93 46.09 2.41
N LEU A 12 -5.01 46.24 1.09
CA LEU A 12 -5.65 45.26 0.21
C LEU A 12 -4.81 43.98 0.08
N VAL A 13 -3.48 44.11 0.04
CA VAL A 13 -2.55 42.96 0.00
C VAL A 13 -2.53 42.19 1.33
N ALA A 14 -2.65 42.88 2.47
CA ALA A 14 -2.75 42.22 3.78
C ALA A 14 -4.04 41.39 3.92
N GLY A 15 -5.19 41.94 3.48
CA GLY A 15 -6.47 41.23 3.47
C GLY A 15 -6.50 39.99 2.57
N VAL A 16 -5.87 40.06 1.39
CA VAL A 16 -5.74 38.92 0.47
C VAL A 16 -4.80 37.83 1.02
N ARG A 17 -3.75 38.19 1.76
CA ARG A 17 -2.85 37.21 2.38
C ARG A 17 -3.52 36.46 3.54
N ALA A 18 -4.27 37.15 4.39
CA ALA A 18 -4.97 36.55 5.54
C ALA A 18 -6.05 35.55 5.09
N THR A 19 -6.86 35.92 4.09
CA THR A 19 -7.90 35.06 3.52
C THR A 19 -7.32 33.79 2.87
N ARG A 20 -6.20 33.91 2.14
CA ARG A 20 -5.49 32.77 1.55
C ARG A 20 -4.89 31.82 2.59
N SER A 21 -4.41 32.34 3.73
CA SER A 21 -3.92 31.48 4.82
C SER A 21 -5.05 30.70 5.50
N ALA A 22 -6.22 31.32 5.68
CA ALA A 22 -7.38 30.66 6.28
C ALA A 22 -7.94 29.56 5.37
N SER A 23 -8.07 29.83 4.06
CA SER A 23 -8.56 28.82 3.10
C SER A 23 -7.63 27.61 3.04
N ARG A 24 -6.31 27.84 2.93
CA ARG A 24 -5.31 26.75 2.92
C ARG A 24 -5.36 25.91 4.19
N SER A 25 -5.63 26.53 5.34
CA SER A 25 -5.74 25.81 6.61
C SER A 25 -6.98 24.90 6.64
N SER A 26 -8.11 25.37 6.12
CA SER A 26 -9.33 24.58 5.95
C SER A 26 -9.11 23.41 4.98
N ASP A 27 -8.47 23.66 3.84
CA ASP A 27 -8.16 22.63 2.84
C ASP A 27 -7.26 21.53 3.44
N TRP A 28 -6.26 21.92 4.23
CA TRP A 28 -5.37 20.99 4.93
C TRP A 28 -6.13 20.11 5.95
N ILE A 29 -7.05 20.69 6.73
CA ILE A 29 -7.89 19.95 7.68
C ILE A 29 -8.75 18.94 6.93
N GLN A 30 -9.44 19.39 5.89
CA GLN A 30 -10.34 18.57 5.09
C GLN A 30 -9.60 17.40 4.44
N HIS A 31 -8.45 17.67 3.82
CA HIS A 31 -7.63 16.63 3.19
C HIS A 31 -7.15 15.56 4.21
N ASN A 32 -6.86 15.96 5.45
CA ASN A 32 -6.51 15.02 6.51
C ASN A 32 -7.70 14.21 7.03
N LEU A 33 -8.91 14.79 7.03
CA LEU A 33 -10.14 14.07 7.38
C LEU A 33 -10.47 13.01 6.33
N GLU A 34 -10.34 13.35 5.06
CA GLU A 34 -10.54 12.43 3.94
C GLU A 34 -9.54 11.27 3.98
N ALA A 35 -8.25 11.56 4.21
CA ALA A 35 -7.23 10.53 4.39
C ALA A 35 -7.57 9.59 5.56
N LYS A 36 -8.03 10.15 6.69
CA LYS A 36 -8.43 9.34 7.85
C LYS A 36 -9.64 8.45 7.54
N ALA A 37 -10.64 8.97 6.83
CA ALA A 37 -11.81 8.20 6.41
C ALA A 37 -11.41 7.07 5.45
N PHE A 38 -10.57 7.36 4.47
CA PHE A 38 -10.01 6.36 3.55
C PHE A 38 -9.26 5.25 4.28
N ILE A 39 -8.34 5.60 5.19
CA ILE A 39 -7.58 4.64 6.00
C ILE A 39 -8.52 3.74 6.82
N SER A 40 -9.59 4.30 7.39
CA SER A 40 -10.56 3.55 8.18
C SER A 40 -11.31 2.52 7.32
N GLN A 41 -11.78 2.94 6.15
CA GLN A 41 -12.48 2.05 5.22
C GLN A 41 -11.55 0.97 4.65
N PHE A 42 -10.33 1.36 4.29
CA PHE A 42 -9.29 0.45 3.85
C PHE A 42 -9.02 -0.62 4.92
N SER A 43 -8.76 -0.20 6.16
CA SER A 43 -8.43 -1.12 7.26
C SER A 43 -9.55 -2.14 7.51
N ALA A 44 -10.81 -1.70 7.55
CA ALA A 44 -11.94 -2.59 7.79
C ALA A 44 -12.06 -3.67 6.70
N ARG A 45 -11.90 -3.28 5.43
CA ARG A 45 -11.99 -4.22 4.30
C ARG A 45 -10.75 -5.11 4.17
N ALA A 46 -9.57 -4.55 4.40
CA ALA A 46 -8.29 -5.27 4.39
C ALA A 46 -8.29 -6.41 5.41
N ILE A 47 -8.70 -6.12 6.65
CA ILE A 47 -8.76 -7.13 7.73
C ILE A 47 -9.69 -8.29 7.36
N SER A 48 -10.88 -7.98 6.84
CA SER A 48 -11.83 -9.02 6.44
C SER A 48 -11.27 -9.92 5.33
N LEU A 49 -10.70 -9.33 4.27
CA LEU A 49 -10.13 -10.08 3.15
C LEU A 49 -8.88 -10.88 3.57
N LEU A 50 -7.99 -10.27 4.36
CA LEU A 50 -6.78 -10.92 4.86
C LEU A 50 -7.10 -12.07 5.80
N SER A 51 -8.11 -11.91 6.67
CA SER A 51 -8.54 -12.97 7.58
C SER A 51 -9.05 -14.19 6.80
N ASN A 52 -9.91 -13.97 5.80
CA ASN A 52 -10.41 -15.03 4.93
C ASN A 52 -9.26 -15.70 4.16
N HIS A 53 -8.33 -14.92 3.60
CA HIS A 53 -7.17 -15.49 2.91
C HIS A 53 -6.28 -16.32 3.85
N SER A 54 -6.02 -15.83 5.05
CA SER A 54 -5.24 -16.52 6.08
C SER A 54 -5.90 -17.83 6.50
N GLU A 55 -7.21 -17.82 6.69
CA GLU A 55 -7.98 -19.02 7.05
C GLU A 55 -7.92 -20.09 5.96
N ASN A 56 -8.20 -19.72 4.70
CA ASN A 56 -8.10 -20.69 3.58
C ASN A 56 -6.67 -21.22 3.39
N THR A 57 -5.67 -20.38 3.62
CA THR A 57 -4.25 -20.79 3.56
C THR A 57 -3.93 -21.79 4.66
N TRP A 58 -4.38 -21.52 5.88
CA TRP A 58 -4.23 -22.45 7.00
C TRP A 58 -4.95 -23.77 6.75
N THR A 59 -6.18 -23.73 6.25
CA THR A 59 -6.97 -24.92 5.87
C THR A 59 -6.25 -25.76 4.82
N TYR A 60 -5.64 -25.13 3.80
CA TYR A 60 -4.85 -25.86 2.81
C TYR A 60 -3.63 -26.54 3.43
N TYR A 61 -2.83 -25.82 4.22
CA TYR A 61 -1.63 -26.40 4.83
C TYR A 61 -1.92 -27.48 5.87
N THR A 62 -3.10 -27.47 6.49
CA THR A 62 -3.55 -28.50 7.45
C THR A 62 -4.33 -29.63 6.80
N ASN A 63 -4.84 -29.44 5.57
CA ASN A 63 -5.58 -30.43 4.81
C ASN A 63 -5.37 -30.22 3.30
N ILE A 64 -4.31 -30.82 2.77
CA ILE A 64 -3.87 -30.62 1.39
C ILE A 64 -4.82 -31.35 0.42
N THR A 65 -5.71 -30.59 -0.19
CA THR A 65 -6.64 -31.07 -1.23
C THR A 65 -6.78 -30.01 -2.32
N SER A 66 -7.13 -30.41 -3.55
CA SER A 66 -7.33 -29.47 -4.67
C SER A 66 -8.43 -28.44 -4.37
N HIS A 67 -9.48 -28.83 -3.63
CA HIS A 67 -10.53 -27.89 -3.22
C HIS A 67 -10.01 -26.76 -2.33
N ASN A 68 -9.15 -27.11 -1.35
CA ASN A 68 -8.58 -26.14 -0.42
C ASN A 68 -7.51 -25.27 -1.10
N GLU A 69 -6.74 -25.84 -2.03
CA GLU A 69 -5.81 -25.11 -2.89
C GLU A 69 -6.55 -24.04 -3.71
N ASP A 70 -7.65 -24.42 -4.38
CA ASP A 70 -8.49 -23.49 -5.14
C ASP A 70 -9.11 -22.41 -4.25
N ALA A 71 -9.53 -22.75 -3.03
CA ALA A 71 -10.07 -21.78 -2.07
C ALA A 71 -9.01 -20.77 -1.61
N MET A 72 -7.78 -21.24 -1.34
CA MET A 72 -6.62 -20.40 -1.00
C MET A 72 -6.25 -19.47 -2.17
N HIS A 73 -6.19 -20.00 -3.40
CA HIS A 73 -5.84 -19.21 -4.57
C HIS A 73 -6.88 -18.11 -4.85
N ARG A 74 -8.17 -18.45 -4.83
CA ARG A 74 -9.26 -17.48 -5.04
C ARG A 74 -9.28 -16.37 -3.99
N SER A 75 -9.03 -16.69 -2.71
CA SER A 75 -8.95 -15.65 -1.67
C SER A 75 -7.69 -14.79 -1.82
N SER A 76 -6.57 -15.38 -2.24
CA SER A 76 -5.32 -14.65 -2.54
C SER A 76 -5.52 -13.62 -3.65
N VAL A 77 -6.12 -14.03 -4.78
CA VAL A 77 -6.40 -13.12 -5.91
C VAL A 77 -7.25 -11.94 -5.46
N LYS A 78 -8.37 -12.20 -4.75
CA LYS A 78 -9.25 -11.14 -4.24
C LYS A 78 -8.55 -10.16 -3.30
N TYR A 79 -7.72 -10.66 -2.39
CA TYR A 79 -6.96 -9.82 -1.48
C TYR A 79 -5.94 -8.95 -2.24
N ASN A 80 -5.18 -9.56 -3.16
CA ASN A 80 -4.16 -8.87 -3.94
C ASN A 80 -4.75 -7.80 -4.87
N GLU A 81 -5.89 -8.08 -5.52
CA GLU A 81 -6.62 -7.10 -6.34
C GLU A 81 -7.05 -5.89 -5.49
N PHE A 82 -7.61 -6.13 -4.30
CA PHE A 82 -8.03 -5.07 -3.40
C PHE A 82 -6.85 -4.18 -2.96
N ILE A 83 -5.71 -4.79 -2.58
CA ILE A 83 -4.52 -4.05 -2.18
C ILE A 83 -3.98 -3.22 -3.35
N HIS A 84 -3.91 -3.79 -4.55
CA HIS A 84 -3.41 -3.11 -5.74
C HIS A 84 -4.26 -1.89 -6.11
N GLU A 85 -5.60 -2.03 -6.14
CA GLU A 85 -6.49 -0.92 -6.43
C GLU A 85 -6.47 0.14 -5.31
N SER A 86 -6.38 -0.28 -4.05
CA SER A 86 -6.24 0.65 -2.92
C SER A 86 -4.95 1.48 -2.99
N SER A 87 -3.83 0.85 -3.35
CA SER A 87 -2.54 1.54 -3.55
C SER A 87 -2.61 2.57 -4.67
N LYS A 88 -3.19 2.20 -5.83
CA LYS A 88 -3.40 3.12 -6.96
C LYS A 88 -4.27 4.31 -6.57
N ASN A 89 -5.38 4.05 -5.89
CA ASN A 89 -6.30 5.10 -5.47
C ASN A 89 -5.64 6.03 -4.45
N ALA A 90 -4.98 5.48 -3.43
CA ALA A 90 -4.26 6.27 -2.44
C ALA A 90 -3.17 7.17 -3.07
N SER A 91 -2.42 6.62 -4.03
CA SER A 91 -1.36 7.36 -4.74
C SER A 91 -1.88 8.53 -5.57
N ARG A 92 -3.11 8.44 -6.07
CA ARG A 92 -3.75 9.47 -6.89
C ARG A 92 -4.46 10.53 -6.05
N LEU A 93 -5.09 10.12 -4.95
CA LEU A 93 -5.96 10.97 -4.15
C LEU A 93 -5.20 11.83 -3.15
N PHE A 94 -4.06 11.37 -2.63
CA PHE A 94 -3.41 12.02 -1.50
C PHE A 94 -2.02 12.57 -1.83
N ASP A 95 -1.85 13.89 -1.75
CA ASP A 95 -0.53 14.51 -1.67
C ASP A 95 0.07 14.30 -0.26
N LEU A 96 1.07 13.42 -0.19
CA LEU A 96 1.76 13.05 1.04
C LEU A 96 2.35 14.25 1.79
N SER A 97 2.78 15.31 1.10
CA SER A 97 3.40 16.48 1.75
C SER A 97 2.41 17.26 2.61
N SER A 98 1.14 17.25 2.21
CA SER A 98 0.04 17.97 2.84
C SER A 98 -0.69 17.18 3.94
N LEU A 99 -0.24 15.96 4.25
CA LEU A 99 -0.82 15.15 5.33
C LEU A 99 -0.09 15.35 6.67
N THR A 100 -0.82 15.11 7.76
CA THR A 100 -0.23 14.90 9.09
C THR A 100 0.73 13.72 9.06
N VAL A 101 1.73 13.73 9.95
CA VAL A 101 2.74 12.66 10.04
C VAL A 101 2.10 11.28 10.19
N LYS A 102 1.05 11.17 11.03
CA LYS A 102 0.32 9.92 11.25
C LYS A 102 -0.35 9.40 9.98
N ASN A 103 -1.17 10.23 9.33
CA ASN A 103 -1.89 9.83 8.13
C ASN A 103 -0.93 9.53 6.97
N ARG A 104 0.10 10.37 6.78
CA ARG A 104 1.15 10.16 5.79
C ARG A 104 1.79 8.78 5.92
N ARG A 105 2.19 8.37 7.13
CA ARG A 105 2.81 7.06 7.36
C ARG A 105 1.87 5.91 6.98
N GLN A 106 0.59 6.02 7.31
CA GLN A 106 -0.39 4.99 6.98
C GLN A 106 -0.69 4.92 5.48
N ILE A 107 -0.83 6.07 4.81
CA ILE A 107 -1.00 6.12 3.35
C ILE A 107 0.22 5.56 2.62
N ILE A 108 1.45 5.89 3.05
CA ILE A 108 2.67 5.31 2.48
C ILE A 108 2.65 3.78 2.57
N ALA A 109 2.26 3.22 3.72
CA ALA A 109 2.15 1.77 3.89
C ALA A 109 1.08 1.13 3.01
N ILE A 110 0.02 1.87 2.63
CA ILE A 110 -1.01 1.38 1.70
C ILE A 110 -0.51 1.45 0.24
N ILE A 111 0.26 2.49 -0.09
CA ILE A 111 0.82 2.69 -1.43
C ILE A 111 1.91 1.66 -1.72
N ASP A 112 2.73 1.32 -0.73
CA ASP A 112 3.83 0.37 -0.88
C ASP A 112 3.32 -1.08 -1.00
N ILE A 113 3.20 -1.54 -2.25
CA ILE A 113 2.80 -2.91 -2.59
C ILE A 113 4.00 -3.81 -2.94
N GLY A 114 5.22 -3.40 -2.57
CA GLY A 114 6.45 -4.16 -2.82
C GLY A 114 6.68 -4.46 -4.30
N PHE A 115 6.97 -5.73 -4.62
CA PHE A 115 7.28 -6.15 -6.00
C PHE A 115 6.13 -5.94 -7.00
N ALA A 116 4.89 -5.87 -6.52
CA ALA A 116 3.74 -5.58 -7.36
C ALA A 116 3.78 -4.16 -7.96
N ALA A 117 4.55 -3.25 -7.37
CA ALA A 117 4.74 -1.88 -7.87
C ALA A 117 5.57 -1.81 -9.15
N GLN A 118 6.26 -2.90 -9.56
CA GLN A 118 7.03 -2.93 -10.81
C GLN A 118 6.09 -2.72 -12.01
N PRO A 119 6.19 -1.60 -12.76
CA PRO A 119 5.24 -1.29 -13.83
C PRO A 119 5.38 -2.23 -15.03
N ASN A 120 6.59 -2.71 -15.31
CA ASN A 120 6.84 -3.62 -16.43
C ASN A 120 6.41 -5.05 -16.06
N GLU A 121 5.39 -5.55 -16.74
CA GLU A 121 4.82 -6.88 -16.50
C GLU A 121 5.85 -8.01 -16.66
N THR A 122 6.72 -7.94 -17.67
CA THR A 122 7.76 -8.94 -17.89
C THR A 122 8.75 -8.98 -16.73
N LYS A 123 9.20 -7.81 -16.24
CA LYS A 123 10.11 -7.73 -15.08
C LYS A 123 9.42 -8.22 -13.81
N ARG A 124 8.15 -7.87 -13.61
CA ARG A 124 7.35 -8.30 -12.45
C ARG A 124 7.16 -9.82 -12.43
N ARG A 125 6.82 -10.42 -13.58
CA ARG A 125 6.73 -11.87 -13.75
C ARG A 125 8.08 -12.54 -13.48
N ARG A 126 9.16 -12.03 -14.09
CA ARG A 126 10.51 -12.57 -13.91
C ARG A 126 10.95 -12.55 -12.44
N LEU A 127 10.61 -11.48 -11.72
CA LEU A 127 10.91 -11.38 -10.29
C LEU A 127 10.16 -12.44 -9.47
N GLY A 128 8.87 -12.66 -9.78
CA GLY A 128 8.09 -13.75 -9.18
C GLY A 128 8.70 -15.12 -9.45
N GLU A 129 9.07 -15.41 -10.71
CA GLU A 129 9.75 -16.66 -11.09
C GLU A 129 11.06 -16.88 -10.30
N ILE A 130 11.90 -15.85 -10.19
CA ILE A 130 13.17 -15.92 -9.44
C ILE A 130 12.90 -16.15 -7.95
N SER A 131 11.95 -15.45 -7.35
CA SER A 131 11.58 -15.63 -5.94
C SER A 131 11.07 -17.04 -5.65
N SER A 132 10.19 -17.58 -6.50
CA SER A 132 9.70 -18.96 -6.39
C SER A 132 10.82 -19.98 -6.59
N ALA A 133 11.70 -19.79 -7.56
CA ALA A 133 12.85 -20.67 -7.79
C ALA A 133 13.81 -20.69 -6.60
N MET A 134 14.12 -19.54 -6.01
CA MET A 134 14.98 -19.46 -4.81
C MET A 134 14.35 -20.20 -3.63
N GLN A 135 13.05 -20.02 -3.38
CA GLN A 135 12.35 -20.73 -2.30
C GLN A 135 12.31 -22.24 -2.54
N TYR A 136 12.04 -22.66 -3.78
CA TYR A 136 12.07 -24.08 -4.13
C TYR A 136 13.45 -24.68 -3.86
N ILE A 137 14.53 -24.07 -4.37
CA ILE A 137 15.89 -24.54 -4.15
C ILE A 137 16.21 -24.60 -2.65
N HIS A 138 15.88 -23.56 -1.88
CA HIS A 138 16.12 -23.52 -0.43
C HIS A 138 15.40 -24.65 0.31
N ASN A 139 14.15 -24.96 -0.09
CA ASN A 139 13.33 -25.97 0.58
C ASN A 139 13.62 -27.41 0.10
N SER A 140 14.11 -27.59 -1.13
CA SER A 140 14.34 -28.90 -1.73
C SER A 140 15.83 -29.29 -1.79
N ALA A 141 16.73 -28.38 -1.43
CA ALA A 141 18.17 -28.62 -1.48
C ALA A 141 18.54 -29.80 -0.56
N LYS A 142 19.39 -30.67 -1.10
CA LYS A 142 20.01 -31.76 -0.38
C LYS A 142 21.53 -31.63 -0.48
N ALA A 143 22.22 -32.03 0.57
CA ALA A 143 23.66 -32.15 0.59
C ALA A 143 24.05 -33.63 0.67
N ASP A 144 25.06 -34.03 -0.09
CA ASP A 144 25.70 -35.34 0.08
C ASP A 144 26.62 -35.28 1.30
N VAL A 145 26.34 -36.12 2.29
CA VAL A 145 27.23 -36.36 3.42
C VAL A 145 27.52 -37.86 3.47
N ASN A 146 28.72 -38.25 3.04
CA ASN A 146 29.22 -39.63 3.03
C ASN A 146 28.37 -40.61 2.20
N GLY A 147 27.92 -40.19 1.02
CA GLY A 147 27.12 -41.01 0.11
C GLY A 147 25.64 -41.05 0.47
N LYS A 148 25.20 -40.20 1.41
CA LYS A 148 23.80 -40.05 1.82
C LYS A 148 23.34 -38.63 1.51
N GLU A 149 22.29 -38.52 0.68
CA GLU A 149 21.60 -37.25 0.47
C GLU A 149 20.77 -36.88 1.70
N LEU A 150 21.09 -35.76 2.32
CA LEU A 150 20.37 -35.23 3.47
C LEU A 150 19.70 -33.89 3.08
N PRO A 151 18.38 -33.72 3.33
CA PRO A 151 17.73 -32.43 3.14
C PRO A 151 18.22 -31.42 4.18
N MET A 152 18.12 -30.13 3.85
CA MET A 152 18.48 -29.04 4.78
C MET A 152 17.60 -29.02 6.04
N TYR A 153 16.33 -29.42 5.90
CA TYR A 153 15.38 -29.56 6.99
C TYR A 153 14.99 -31.05 7.10
N PRO A 154 15.12 -31.66 8.30
CA PRO A 154 14.93 -33.10 8.50
C PRO A 154 13.47 -33.53 8.42
#